data_AF-A0A2P6TXJ2-F1
#
_entry.id   AF-A0A2P6TXJ2-F1
#
_cell.length_a   1.000
_cell.length_b   1.000
_cell.length_c   1.000
_cell.angle_alpha   90.00
_cell.angle_beta   90.00
_cell.angle_gamma   90.00
#
_symmetry.space_group_name_H-M   'P 1'
#
loop_
_entity.id
_entity.type
_entity.pdbx_description
1 polymer ?
#
loop_
_entity_poly.entity_id
_entity_poly.type
_entity_poly.pdbx_seq_one_letter_code
_entity_poly.pdbx_strand_id
1 'polypeptide(L)'
;MITATAAALLQTAQTVPDQVVWHQATVVENREASADGSVRTLLLSVEDHVNFLEGRKVRHVQENRRWIDDYRVPGQFVAARYCADGTSTEGCAAGSLRVAQRLLCLASSPYEARRDSAMLDASLVELLVSRNGDADERLLAEMGPGAMIDVSRVAGDGFASLFNPKDINLMACLEGGHPLLVVAAGVRGIAPVRAALSWTPVLAHAGSCRVAVFFLTDSQASAPYLVEWDTWREAGAQVHPLYVGEAAAAAGGNGGLAGASAEILLDRALFGAEGGLPGVLGGAHAAKEAAVLFSGLGGELAASLTRRLTQQGVASERILVCDLSAAVSTVEAAASVAIPTNLNTIPHARETRKWFYSDLTSAVMRALEAGETRVTARSTFPELNTEFDVYRIGTLLEAVRELAAALAAQGKRVRVCVQQPLGQGVFAGTPLSLNGVSRILRQMDWGACADQISFGSVTAEEVNDESDVFVLIAPQNIVGHSILPFLQEMTAAAGTAGKPMVLINPKLGDIQSAGGVMSIRGRQERMDFVDTYTVAYHFRLLYKGVTMYPIMGALRHSYGGPWEVFRRLQLAPGEEEYRLIGSFEQEPKPPAITDAFRAAWAAQQA
;
A
#
# COMPACT_ATOMS: atom_id res chain seq x y z
N MET A 1 -17.48 -2.63 11.50
CA MET A 1 -16.81 -1.59 10.70
C MET A 1 -15.33 -1.91 10.71
N ILE A 2 -14.79 -2.36 9.59
CA ILE A 2 -13.38 -2.70 9.43
C ILE A 2 -12.60 -1.38 9.54
N THR A 3 -11.71 -1.24 10.52
CA THR A 3 -10.76 -0.14 10.58
C THR A 3 -9.89 -0.20 9.33
N ALA A 4 -10.05 0.76 8.42
CA ALA A 4 -9.19 0.85 7.23
C ALA A 4 -7.78 1.23 7.70
N THR A 5 -6.79 0.43 7.33
CA THR A 5 -5.38 0.77 7.54
C THR A 5 -5.04 2.03 6.72
N ALA A 6 -4.02 2.78 7.13
CA ALA A 6 -3.56 3.99 6.43
C ALA A 6 -3.33 3.71 4.93
N ALA A 7 -2.61 2.63 4.62
CA ALA A 7 -2.34 2.19 3.26
C ALA A 7 -3.62 1.87 2.46
N ALA A 8 -4.59 1.18 3.07
CA ALA A 8 -5.84 0.84 2.39
C ALA A 8 -6.70 2.08 2.07
N LEU A 9 -6.79 3.03 3.01
CA LEU A 9 -7.52 4.28 2.79
C LEU A 9 -6.86 5.10 1.68
N LEU A 10 -5.54 5.28 1.74
CA LEU A 10 -4.81 6.07 0.75
C LEU A 10 -4.88 5.44 -0.64
N GLN A 11 -4.68 4.12 -0.74
CA GLN A 11 -4.79 3.40 -2.00
C GLN A 11 -6.21 3.53 -2.58
N THR A 12 -7.24 3.36 -1.77
CA THR A 12 -8.63 3.51 -2.22
C THR A 12 -8.90 4.94 -2.67
N ALA A 13 -8.46 5.93 -1.91
CA ALA A 13 -8.62 7.35 -2.25
C ALA A 13 -7.94 7.71 -3.57
N GLN A 14 -6.78 7.13 -3.87
CA GLN A 14 -6.02 7.42 -5.09
C GLN A 14 -6.52 6.64 -6.31
N THR A 15 -6.88 5.37 -6.13
CA THR A 15 -7.23 4.47 -7.26
C THR A 15 -8.71 4.50 -7.61
N VAL A 16 -9.57 4.65 -6.61
CA VAL A 16 -11.04 4.69 -6.78
C VAL A 16 -11.64 5.74 -5.84
N PRO A 17 -11.37 7.05 -6.07
CA PRO A 17 -11.79 8.13 -5.17
C PRO A 17 -13.29 8.14 -4.88
N ASP A 18 -14.13 7.68 -5.82
CA ASP A 18 -15.59 7.63 -5.68
C ASP A 18 -16.08 6.60 -4.64
N GLN A 19 -15.21 5.67 -4.20
CA GLN A 19 -15.53 4.73 -3.12
C GLN A 19 -15.23 5.29 -1.72
N VAL A 20 -14.57 6.45 -1.63
CA VAL A 20 -14.31 7.14 -0.37
C VAL A 20 -15.46 8.11 -0.09
N VAL A 21 -15.94 8.09 1.16
CA VAL A 21 -16.90 9.09 1.63
C VAL A 21 -16.13 10.37 1.91
N TRP A 22 -16.37 11.39 1.10
CA TRP A 22 -15.78 12.71 1.18
C TRP A 22 -16.72 13.66 1.92
N HIS A 23 -16.17 14.44 2.84
CA HIS A 23 -16.84 15.51 3.56
C HIS A 23 -16.22 16.83 3.14
N GLN A 24 -17.04 17.82 2.82
CA GLN A 24 -16.56 19.14 2.48
C GLN A 24 -15.98 19.80 3.74
N ALA A 25 -14.83 20.43 3.58
CA ALA A 25 -14.11 21.13 4.64
C ALA A 25 -13.71 22.52 4.15
N THR A 26 -14.14 23.55 4.89
CA THR A 26 -13.77 24.94 4.58
C THR A 26 -12.57 25.35 5.41
N VAL A 27 -11.57 25.96 4.78
CA VAL A 27 -10.46 26.62 5.48
C VAL A 27 -11.03 27.83 6.22
N VAL A 28 -11.08 27.78 7.55
CA VAL A 28 -11.54 28.88 8.40
C VAL A 28 -10.41 29.88 8.59
N GLU A 29 -9.22 29.36 8.90
CA GLU A 29 -8.03 30.15 9.14
C GLU A 29 -6.78 29.44 8.63
N ASN A 30 -5.80 30.24 8.21
CA ASN A 30 -4.46 29.77 7.86
C ASN A 30 -3.45 30.57 8.70
N ARG A 31 -2.96 29.98 9.80
CA ARG A 31 -2.11 30.64 10.81
C ARG A 31 -0.64 30.28 10.64
N GLU A 32 0.26 31.19 11.01
CA GLU A 32 1.70 30.89 11.11
C GLU A 32 1.95 29.96 12.29
N ALA A 33 2.62 28.84 12.03
CA ALA A 33 3.01 27.87 13.06
C ALA A 33 4.52 27.99 13.40
N SER A 34 5.35 28.43 12.45
CA SER A 34 6.78 28.70 12.64
C SER A 34 7.07 30.20 12.61
N ALA A 35 8.22 30.61 13.17
CA ALA A 35 8.62 32.02 13.26
C ALA A 35 8.97 32.64 11.89
N ASP A 36 9.44 31.81 10.95
CA ASP A 36 9.71 32.21 9.56
C ASP A 36 8.47 32.14 8.64
N GLY A 37 7.32 31.72 9.17
CA GLY A 37 6.08 31.56 8.41
C GLY A 37 6.11 30.45 7.34
N SER A 38 7.14 29.60 7.32
CA SER A 38 7.27 28.47 6.40
C SER A 38 6.31 27.32 6.72
N VAL A 39 5.94 27.16 7.99
CA VAL A 39 4.97 26.16 8.45
C VAL A 39 3.66 26.85 8.83
N ARG A 40 2.55 26.28 8.36
CA ARG A 40 1.20 26.84 8.52
C ARG A 40 0.26 25.84 9.20
N THR A 41 -0.58 26.33 10.11
CA THR A 41 -1.71 25.57 10.67
C THR A 41 -2.98 25.99 9.94
N LEU A 42 -3.59 25.05 9.23
CA LEU A 42 -4.90 25.22 8.60
C LEU A 42 -5.98 24.77 9.59
N LEU A 43 -6.85 25.70 9.99
CA LEU A 43 -8.06 25.39 10.74
C LEU A 43 -9.16 25.07 9.73
N LEU A 44 -9.67 23.85 9.75
CA LEU A 44 -10.71 23.37 8.86
C LEU A 44 -12.04 23.24 9.61
N SER A 45 -13.12 23.65 8.95
CA SER A 45 -14.49 23.40 9.35
C SER A 45 -15.07 22.32 8.45
N VAL A 46 -15.11 21.08 8.95
CA VAL A 46 -15.66 19.92 8.24
C VAL A 46 -17.17 19.85 8.47
N GLU A 47 -17.93 19.73 7.39
CA GLU A 47 -19.39 19.69 7.44
C GLU A 47 -19.91 18.50 8.27
N ASP A 48 -20.75 18.78 9.26
CA ASP A 48 -21.52 17.79 10.00
C ASP A 48 -23.02 17.97 9.70
N HIS A 49 -23.73 16.90 9.36
CA HIS A 49 -25.19 16.97 9.24
C HIS A 49 -25.85 16.87 10.63
N VAL A 50 -26.01 18.01 11.31
CA VAL A 50 -26.72 18.11 12.59
C VAL A 50 -28.12 18.69 12.37
N ASN A 51 -29.17 17.95 12.77
CA ASN A 51 -30.55 18.44 12.70
C ASN A 51 -30.82 19.50 13.78
N PHE A 52 -31.19 20.72 13.36
CA PHE A 52 -31.72 21.77 14.24
C PHE A 52 -33.23 21.91 14.07
N LEU A 53 -33.93 22.19 15.17
CA LEU A 53 -35.34 22.55 15.17
C LEU A 53 -35.44 23.97 15.77
N GLU A 54 -35.90 24.93 14.97
CA GLU A 54 -36.11 26.33 15.36
C GLU A 54 -34.89 27.02 16.04
N GLY A 55 -33.67 26.77 15.51
CA GLY A 55 -32.46 27.43 16.01
C GLY A 55 -32.02 27.01 17.43
N ARG A 56 -32.64 25.98 18.01
CA ARG A 56 -32.21 25.35 19.26
C ARG A 56 -31.80 23.90 18.99
N LYS A 57 -30.68 23.50 19.59
CA LYS A 57 -30.23 22.09 19.57
C LYS A 57 -31.29 21.24 20.27
N VAL A 58 -31.94 20.34 19.52
CA VAL A 58 -32.94 19.42 20.09
C VAL A 58 -32.22 18.50 21.07
N ARG A 59 -32.62 18.55 22.34
CA ARG A 59 -32.00 17.76 23.42
C ARG A 59 -32.19 16.24 23.29
N HIS A 60 -33.06 15.78 22.39
CA HIS A 60 -33.35 14.36 22.22
C HIS A 60 -32.66 13.78 20.99
N VAL A 61 -31.75 12.85 21.29
CA VAL A 61 -31.13 11.83 20.44
C VAL A 61 -30.62 12.37 19.11
N GLN A 62 -29.32 12.68 19.09
CA GLN A 62 -28.57 12.90 17.87
C GLN A 62 -28.62 11.61 17.03
N GLU A 63 -29.48 11.56 16.01
CA GLU A 63 -29.69 10.36 15.19
C GLU A 63 -28.46 10.00 14.33
N ASN A 64 -27.69 11.03 13.92
CA ASN A 64 -26.49 10.88 13.10
C ASN A 64 -25.22 11.17 13.88
N ARG A 65 -24.23 10.31 13.69
CA ARG A 65 -22.88 10.42 14.26
C ARG A 65 -22.14 11.60 13.61
N ARG A 66 -21.48 12.45 14.40
CA ARG A 66 -20.64 13.54 13.86
C ARG A 66 -19.36 12.98 13.26
N TRP A 67 -18.77 13.70 12.32
CA TRP A 67 -17.47 13.40 11.76
C TRP A 67 -16.39 13.31 12.86
N ILE A 68 -16.41 14.25 13.82
CA ILE A 68 -15.46 14.27 14.94
C ILE A 68 -15.62 13.11 15.94
N ASP A 69 -16.74 12.38 15.92
CA ASP A 69 -16.96 11.24 16.83
C ASP A 69 -16.05 10.04 16.48
N ASP A 70 -15.53 10.01 15.24
CA ASP A 70 -14.55 9.01 14.80
C ASP A 70 -13.11 9.42 15.14
N TYR A 71 -12.85 10.69 15.49
CA TYR A 71 -11.57 11.14 16.04
C TYR A 71 -11.49 10.88 17.54
N ARG A 72 -10.83 9.81 17.95
CA ARG A 72 -10.78 9.31 19.32
C ARG A 72 -9.41 9.43 19.97
N VAL A 73 -8.34 9.25 19.21
CA VAL A 73 -6.97 9.18 19.73
C VAL A 73 -6.00 9.99 18.87
N PRO A 74 -4.96 10.61 19.46
CA PRO A 74 -3.90 11.26 18.70
C PRO A 74 -3.21 10.31 17.71
N GLY A 75 -2.83 10.84 16.56
CA GLY A 75 -2.21 10.07 15.47
C GLY A 75 -3.19 9.53 14.42
N GLN A 76 -4.49 9.74 14.59
CA GLN A 76 -5.45 9.49 13.51
C GLN A 76 -5.31 10.52 12.39
N PHE A 77 -5.75 10.12 11.20
CA PHE A 77 -5.47 10.83 9.95
C PHE A 77 -6.67 10.83 9.02
N VAL A 78 -6.58 11.67 7.99
CA VAL A 78 -7.56 11.84 6.92
C VAL A 78 -6.87 11.82 5.57
N ALA A 79 -7.57 11.37 4.53
CA ALA A 79 -7.21 11.70 3.16
C ALA A 79 -7.78 13.09 2.81
N ALA A 80 -7.06 13.84 1.99
CA ALA A 80 -7.51 15.14 1.51
C ALA A 80 -7.59 15.14 -0.02
N ARG A 81 -8.58 15.86 -0.56
CA ARG A 81 -8.79 16.09 -1.98
C ARG A 81 -9.01 17.59 -2.22
N TYR A 82 -8.35 18.16 -3.22
CA TYR A 82 -8.37 19.59 -3.52
C TYR A 82 -8.24 19.84 -5.03
N CYS A 83 -8.52 21.06 -5.48
CA CYS A 83 -8.33 21.42 -6.88
C CYS A 83 -6.85 21.70 -7.20
N ALA A 84 -6.36 21.18 -8.32
CA ALA A 84 -4.96 21.25 -8.74
C ALA A 84 -4.43 22.67 -8.98
N ASP A 85 -5.33 23.59 -9.31
CA ASP A 85 -5.05 25.01 -9.56
C ASP A 85 -5.09 25.85 -8.26
N GLY A 86 -5.29 25.20 -7.11
CA GLY A 86 -5.41 25.87 -5.81
C GLY A 86 -6.77 26.51 -5.56
N THR A 87 -7.74 26.31 -6.47
CA THR A 87 -9.12 26.77 -6.26
C THR A 87 -9.90 25.83 -5.33
N SER A 88 -11.07 26.28 -4.91
CA SER A 88 -11.99 25.52 -4.07
C SER A 88 -12.46 24.24 -4.78
N THR A 89 -12.72 23.17 -4.03
CA THR A 89 -13.36 21.97 -4.60
C THR A 89 -14.74 22.27 -5.18
N GLU A 90 -15.46 23.24 -4.59
CA GLU A 90 -16.70 23.77 -5.15
C GLU A 90 -16.39 24.62 -6.40
N GLY A 91 -16.86 24.16 -7.56
CA GLY A 91 -16.60 24.81 -8.85
C GLY A 91 -15.32 24.35 -9.57
N CYS A 92 -14.56 23.42 -8.98
CA CYS A 92 -13.40 22.80 -9.62
C CYS A 92 -13.82 22.05 -10.89
N ALA A 93 -13.10 22.25 -12.00
CA ALA A 93 -13.40 21.58 -13.26
C ALA A 93 -13.20 20.06 -13.15
N ALA A 94 -14.09 19.29 -13.79
CA ALA A 94 -14.00 17.83 -13.82
C ALA A 94 -12.62 17.40 -14.36
N GLY A 95 -11.88 16.58 -13.57
CA GLY A 95 -10.51 16.16 -13.88
C GLY A 95 -9.40 17.01 -13.25
N SER A 96 -9.72 18.13 -12.61
CA SER A 96 -8.74 18.98 -11.89
C SER A 96 -8.65 18.66 -10.39
N LEU A 97 -9.55 17.84 -9.86
CA LEU A 97 -9.49 17.35 -8.49
C LEU A 97 -8.30 16.39 -8.32
N ARG A 98 -7.48 16.63 -7.30
CA ARG A 98 -6.34 15.80 -6.91
C ARG A 98 -6.53 15.32 -5.49
N VAL A 99 -6.22 14.05 -5.29
CA VAL A 99 -6.12 13.46 -3.96
C VAL A 99 -4.67 13.58 -3.51
N ALA A 100 -4.47 14.02 -2.27
CA ALA A 100 -3.14 14.12 -1.67
C ALA A 100 -2.41 12.76 -1.79
N GLN A 101 -1.14 12.82 -2.11
CA GLN A 101 -0.26 11.66 -2.21
C GLN A 101 -0.09 10.94 -0.88
N ARG A 102 -0.37 11.63 0.23
CA ARG A 102 -0.19 11.12 1.58
C ARG A 102 -1.34 11.58 2.47
N LEU A 103 -1.60 10.79 3.50
CA LEU A 103 -2.58 11.15 4.53
C LEU A 103 -2.05 12.28 5.39
N LEU A 104 -2.98 13.02 6.02
CA LEU A 104 -2.69 14.15 6.88
C LEU A 104 -3.19 13.83 8.29
N CYS A 105 -2.29 13.91 9.28
CA CYS A 105 -2.68 13.75 10.68
C CYS A 105 -3.33 15.02 11.21
N LEU A 106 -4.31 14.84 12.08
CA LEU A 106 -4.94 15.93 12.81
C LEU A 106 -3.96 16.43 13.89
N ALA A 107 -3.70 17.75 13.88
CA ALA A 107 -2.74 18.41 14.76
C ALA A 107 -3.34 18.87 16.10
N SER A 108 -4.65 19.10 16.15
CA SER A 108 -5.40 19.39 17.37
C SER A 108 -5.75 18.09 18.10
N SER A 109 -5.71 18.06 19.44
CA SER A 109 -6.09 16.85 20.18
C SER A 109 -7.58 16.48 20.01
N PRO A 110 -7.98 15.21 20.22
CA PRO A 110 -9.40 14.82 20.18
C PRO A 110 -10.27 15.56 21.20
N TYR A 111 -9.68 16.07 22.28
CA TYR A 111 -10.40 16.86 23.27
C TYR A 111 -10.63 18.30 22.79
N GLU A 112 -9.58 18.97 22.32
CA GLU A 112 -9.67 20.34 21.79
C GLU A 112 -10.62 20.42 20.61
N ALA A 113 -10.47 19.51 19.63
CA ALA A 113 -11.34 19.48 18.47
C ALA A 113 -12.82 19.32 18.84
N ARG A 114 -13.14 18.46 19.83
CA ARG A 114 -14.53 18.31 20.31
C ARG A 114 -15.01 19.52 21.12
N ARG A 115 -14.17 20.10 21.96
CA ARG A 115 -14.48 21.30 22.75
C ARG A 115 -14.83 22.46 21.82
N ASP A 116 -14.00 22.68 20.82
CA ASP A 116 -14.12 23.81 19.90
C ASP A 116 -15.29 23.59 18.92
N SER A 117 -15.65 22.33 18.63
CA SER A 117 -16.81 21.95 17.81
C SER A 117 -18.13 21.83 18.58
N ALA A 118 -18.15 21.97 19.92
CA ALA A 118 -19.29 21.55 20.75
C ALA A 118 -20.61 22.29 20.43
N MET A 119 -20.49 23.56 20.03
CA MET A 119 -21.62 24.46 19.74
C MET A 119 -21.77 24.79 18.26
N LEU A 120 -21.03 24.11 17.38
CA LEU A 120 -21.05 24.33 15.95
C LEU A 120 -21.76 23.17 15.23
N ASP A 121 -22.30 23.46 14.06
CA ASP A 121 -22.81 22.52 13.05
C ASP A 121 -21.71 21.96 12.14
N ALA A 122 -20.46 22.15 12.55
CA ALA A 122 -19.29 21.64 11.87
C ALA A 122 -18.26 21.12 12.89
N SER A 123 -17.37 20.27 12.41
CA SER A 123 -16.23 19.75 13.14
C SER A 123 -14.99 20.59 12.83
N LEU A 124 -14.47 21.31 13.82
CA LEU A 124 -13.23 22.05 13.74
C LEU A 124 -12.03 21.15 14.00
N VAL A 125 -11.10 21.10 13.06
CA VAL A 125 -9.83 20.37 13.18
C VAL A 125 -8.68 21.15 12.56
N GLU A 126 -7.46 20.87 13.03
CA GLU A 126 -6.26 21.52 12.54
C GLU A 126 -5.39 20.55 11.73
N LEU A 127 -4.90 21.01 10.57
CA LEU A 127 -3.86 20.36 9.78
C LEU A 127 -2.60 21.22 9.78
N LEU A 128 -1.43 20.59 9.90
CA LEU A 128 -0.15 21.28 9.82
C LEU A 128 0.50 21.00 8.46
N VAL A 129 0.87 22.05 7.73
CA VAL A 129 1.42 21.97 6.37
C VAL A 129 2.64 22.87 6.21
N SER A 130 3.47 22.59 5.21
CA SER A 130 4.75 23.28 4.97
C SER A 130 4.84 23.87 3.58
N ARG A 131 5.28 25.14 3.48
CA ARG A 131 5.67 25.80 2.22
C ARG A 131 6.96 25.25 1.62
N ASN A 132 7.74 24.54 2.42
CA ASN A 132 8.95 23.84 1.98
C ASN A 132 8.72 22.34 1.85
N GLY A 133 7.46 21.90 1.98
CA GLY A 133 7.05 20.50 1.92
C GLY A 133 6.95 19.96 0.50
N ASP A 134 6.26 18.83 0.37
CA ASP A 134 5.93 18.26 -0.94
C ASP A 134 4.92 19.13 -1.71
N ALA A 135 4.56 18.70 -2.93
CA ALA A 135 3.66 19.47 -3.79
C ALA A 135 2.29 19.71 -3.14
N ASP A 136 1.82 18.78 -2.31
CA ASP A 136 0.50 18.82 -1.69
C ASP A 136 0.52 19.78 -0.49
N GLU A 137 1.54 19.67 0.36
CA GLU A 137 1.74 20.57 1.49
C GLU A 137 1.92 22.02 1.05
N ARG A 138 2.67 22.25 -0.05
CA ARG A 138 2.86 23.60 -0.60
C ARG A 138 1.56 24.21 -1.10
N LEU A 139 0.74 23.42 -1.78
CA LEU A 139 -0.55 23.90 -2.29
C LEU A 139 -1.52 24.19 -1.14
N LEU A 140 -1.63 23.27 -0.18
CA LEU A 140 -2.46 23.46 1.01
C LEU A 140 -2.00 24.68 1.84
N ALA A 141 -0.70 24.91 1.98
CA ALA A 141 -0.16 26.04 2.74
C ALA A 141 -0.53 27.41 2.16
N GLU A 142 -0.80 27.50 0.85
CA GLU A 142 -1.22 28.74 0.19
C GLU A 142 -2.74 28.94 0.17
N MET A 143 -3.53 27.99 0.70
CA MET A 143 -4.98 28.14 0.75
C MET A 143 -5.40 29.22 1.74
N GLY A 144 -6.19 30.17 1.25
CA GLY A 144 -6.77 31.23 2.07
C GLY A 144 -8.07 30.81 2.78
N PRO A 145 -8.50 31.58 3.79
CA PRO A 145 -9.83 31.43 4.37
C PRO A 145 -10.94 31.44 3.31
N GLY A 146 -11.91 30.53 3.44
CA GLY A 146 -13.02 30.33 2.50
C GLY A 146 -12.73 29.35 1.36
N ALA A 147 -11.47 28.93 1.15
CA ALA A 147 -11.16 27.83 0.24
C ALA A 147 -11.75 26.52 0.77
N MET A 148 -12.31 25.68 -0.11
CA MET A 148 -12.84 24.37 0.27
C MET A 148 -11.98 23.25 -0.26
N ILE A 149 -11.80 22.25 0.59
CA ILE A 149 -11.19 20.96 0.28
C ILE A 149 -12.15 19.87 0.73
N ASP A 150 -11.95 18.66 0.25
CA ASP A 150 -12.69 17.52 0.78
C ASP A 150 -11.76 16.65 1.64
N VAL A 151 -12.28 16.18 2.76
CA VAL A 151 -11.57 15.26 3.65
C VAL A 151 -12.35 13.95 3.77
N SER A 152 -11.63 12.84 3.89
CA SER A 152 -12.28 11.56 4.21
C SER A 152 -12.83 11.56 5.64
N ARG A 153 -13.57 10.51 6.00
CA ARG A 153 -13.74 10.17 7.43
C ARG A 153 -12.39 9.96 8.11
N VAL A 154 -12.37 10.22 9.42
CA VAL A 154 -11.20 9.98 10.27
C VAL A 154 -10.89 8.50 10.32
N ALA A 155 -9.62 8.15 10.17
CA ALA A 155 -9.13 6.77 10.15
C ALA A 155 -7.86 6.59 10.96
N GLY A 156 -7.46 5.33 11.13
CA GLY A 156 -6.30 4.91 11.91
C GLY A 156 -6.61 4.62 13.38
N ASP A 157 -5.68 3.93 14.02
CA ASP A 157 -5.72 3.54 15.43
C ASP A 157 -4.86 4.47 16.32
N GLY A 158 -4.33 5.56 15.76
CA GLY A 158 -3.43 6.48 16.44
C GLY A 158 -2.00 5.93 16.58
N PHE A 159 -1.29 6.34 17.63
CA PHE A 159 -0.02 5.73 18.01
C PHE A 159 -0.24 4.31 18.54
N ALA A 160 0.11 3.32 17.72
CA ALA A 160 -0.10 1.91 18.03
C ALA A 160 1.08 1.04 17.60
N SER A 161 1.22 -0.13 18.22
CA SER A 161 2.22 -1.13 17.85
C SER A 161 1.96 -1.67 16.45
N LEU A 162 3.02 -1.86 15.66
CA LEU A 162 2.90 -2.48 14.34
C LEU A 162 2.45 -3.95 14.41
N PHE A 163 2.78 -4.63 15.50
CA PHE A 163 2.50 -6.07 15.64
C PHE A 163 1.16 -6.32 16.32
N ASN A 164 0.81 -5.53 17.34
CA ASN A 164 -0.41 -5.71 18.15
C ASN A 164 -1.14 -4.37 18.37
N PRO A 165 -1.65 -3.71 17.32
CA PRO A 165 -2.18 -2.34 17.43
C PRO A 165 -3.41 -2.21 18.34
N LYS A 166 -4.19 -3.28 18.50
CA LYS A 166 -5.39 -3.30 19.35
C LYS A 166 -5.07 -3.39 20.84
N ASP A 167 -4.04 -4.14 21.18
CA ASP A 167 -3.69 -4.44 22.57
C ASP A 167 -2.59 -3.51 23.10
N ILE A 168 -1.68 -3.07 22.23
CA ILE A 168 -0.55 -2.21 22.58
C ILE A 168 -0.65 -0.92 21.76
N ASN A 169 -1.18 0.10 22.40
CA ASN A 169 -1.36 1.45 21.86
C ASN A 169 -1.04 2.50 22.92
N LEU A 170 -1.06 3.78 22.53
CA LEU A 170 -0.73 4.88 23.43
C LEU A 170 -1.54 4.82 24.73
N MET A 171 -2.85 4.55 24.66
CA MET A 171 -3.68 4.50 25.85
C MET A 171 -3.28 3.35 26.78
N ALA A 172 -3.06 2.15 26.23
CA ALA A 172 -2.58 1.01 27.00
C ALA A 172 -1.22 1.29 27.66
N CYS A 173 -0.32 2.00 26.97
CA CYS A 173 0.98 2.36 27.53
C CYS A 173 0.91 3.39 28.65
N LEU A 174 0.00 4.37 28.54
CA LEU A 174 -0.30 5.35 29.59
C LEU A 174 -0.87 4.65 30.84
N GLU A 175 -1.85 3.77 30.65
CA GLU A 175 -2.46 2.97 31.74
C GLU A 175 -1.44 2.06 32.44
N GLY A 176 -0.48 1.51 31.68
CA GLY A 176 0.64 0.73 32.21
C GLY A 176 1.69 1.53 32.97
N GLY A 177 1.59 2.87 33.03
CA GLY A 177 2.56 3.71 33.74
C GLY A 177 3.94 3.76 33.06
N HIS A 178 4.02 3.47 31.76
CA HIS A 178 5.29 3.45 31.05
C HIS A 178 5.80 4.87 30.78
N PRO A 179 7.11 5.16 31.01
CA PRO A 179 7.72 6.41 30.54
C PRO A 179 7.54 6.55 29.03
N LEU A 180 7.33 7.78 28.55
CA LEU A 180 7.15 8.05 27.13
C LEU A 180 8.40 8.66 26.54
N LEU A 181 8.92 8.03 25.49
CA LEU A 181 9.89 8.62 24.58
C LEU A 181 9.19 8.95 23.27
N VAL A 182 9.20 10.21 22.85
CA VAL A 182 8.60 10.65 21.60
C VAL A 182 9.72 11.07 20.66
N VAL A 183 9.75 10.52 19.45
CA VAL A 183 10.68 10.90 18.40
C VAL A 183 9.88 11.35 17.19
N ALA A 184 9.96 12.64 16.89
CA ALA A 184 9.28 13.29 15.78
C ALA A 184 10.27 13.88 14.80
N ALA A 185 9.95 13.83 13.50
CA ALA A 185 10.72 14.54 12.48
C ALA A 185 9.82 15.33 11.52
N GLY A 186 10.22 16.58 11.29
CA GLY A 186 9.55 17.49 10.37
C GLY A 186 8.09 17.80 10.72
N VAL A 187 7.41 18.44 9.78
CA VAL A 187 6.03 18.93 9.94
C VAL A 187 5.03 17.78 10.11
N ARG A 188 5.18 16.72 9.32
CA ARG A 188 4.33 15.52 9.40
C ARG A 188 4.48 14.78 10.73
N GLY A 189 5.68 14.76 11.30
CA GLY A 189 5.96 14.07 12.55
C GLY A 189 5.46 14.81 13.78
N ILE A 190 5.59 16.13 13.79
CA ILE A 190 5.22 16.94 14.95
C ILE A 190 3.71 17.17 15.07
N ALA A 191 2.96 17.13 13.96
CA ALA A 191 1.50 17.30 13.97
C ALA A 191 0.78 16.30 14.90
N PRO A 192 0.91 14.97 14.75
CA PRO A 192 0.28 14.02 15.66
C PRO A 192 0.90 14.04 17.06
N VAL A 193 2.17 14.44 17.20
CA VAL A 193 2.83 14.58 18.50
C VAL A 193 2.27 15.76 19.28
N ARG A 194 2.00 16.90 18.64
CA ARG A 194 1.26 18.00 19.27
C ARG A 194 -0.10 17.54 19.73
N ALA A 195 -0.85 16.85 18.87
CA ALA A 195 -2.16 16.31 19.25
C ALA A 195 -2.06 15.37 20.47
N ALA A 196 -0.96 14.63 20.62
CA ALA A 196 -0.70 13.78 21.79
C ALA A 196 -0.31 14.59 23.03
N LEU A 197 0.61 15.54 22.92
CA LEU A 197 1.10 16.34 24.03
C LEU A 197 0.06 17.32 24.59
N SER A 198 -0.91 17.73 23.78
CA SER A 198 -2.06 18.53 24.22
C SER A 198 -3.26 17.67 24.66
N TRP A 199 -3.15 16.34 24.61
CA TRP A 199 -4.23 15.42 25.01
C TRP A 199 -4.23 15.20 26.52
N THR A 200 -5.39 15.35 27.16
CA THR A 200 -5.55 15.28 28.62
C THR A 200 -4.93 14.02 29.27
N PRO A 201 -5.07 12.81 28.72
CA PRO A 201 -4.41 11.62 29.26
C PRO A 201 -2.89 11.71 29.30
N VAL A 202 -2.25 12.27 28.26
CA VAL A 202 -0.79 12.43 28.23
C VAL A 202 -0.34 13.53 29.17
N LEU A 203 -1.08 14.65 29.25
CA LEU A 203 -0.80 15.73 30.20
C LEU A 203 -0.90 15.22 31.66
N ALA A 204 -1.92 14.43 31.98
CA ALA A 204 -2.06 13.83 33.30
C ALA A 204 -0.92 12.83 33.60
N HIS A 205 -0.51 12.05 32.59
CA HIS A 205 0.60 11.11 32.69
C HIS A 205 1.95 11.80 32.89
N ALA A 206 2.19 12.93 32.24
CA ALA A 206 3.43 13.71 32.39
C ALA A 206 3.65 14.22 33.83
N GLY A 207 2.57 14.34 34.61
CA GLY A 207 2.65 14.68 36.04
C GLY A 207 3.17 13.55 36.95
N SER A 208 3.10 12.29 36.50
CA SER A 208 3.50 11.11 37.30
C SER A 208 4.62 10.27 36.68
N CYS A 209 4.76 10.31 35.35
CA CYS A 209 5.72 9.57 34.56
C CYS A 209 6.54 10.51 33.67
N ARG A 210 7.76 10.11 33.33
CA ARG A 210 8.64 10.91 32.47
C ARG A 210 8.13 10.87 31.03
N VAL A 211 8.04 12.05 30.41
CA VAL A 211 7.78 12.23 28.98
C VAL A 211 8.95 13.00 28.38
N ALA A 212 9.65 12.42 27.41
CA ALA A 212 10.76 13.07 26.71
C ALA A 212 10.46 13.11 25.21
N VAL A 213 10.68 14.26 24.58
CA VAL A 213 10.35 14.53 23.18
C VAL A 213 11.62 14.96 22.46
N PHE A 214 12.05 14.19 21.46
CA PHE A 214 13.13 14.53 20.56
C PHE A 214 12.54 14.91 19.21
N PHE A 215 12.75 16.16 18.81
CA PHE A 215 12.16 16.70 17.59
C PHE A 215 13.22 17.14 16.59
N LEU A 216 13.29 16.45 15.45
CA LEU A 216 14.16 16.79 14.33
C LEU A 216 13.49 17.83 13.43
N THR A 217 14.17 18.96 13.21
CA THR A 217 13.73 20.03 12.30
C THR A 217 14.93 20.75 11.70
N ASP A 218 14.73 21.53 10.64
CA ASP A 218 15.84 22.14 9.91
C ASP A 218 16.53 23.24 10.73
N SER A 219 15.74 24.08 11.39
CA SER A 219 16.23 25.23 12.17
C SER A 219 15.25 25.62 13.27
N GLN A 220 15.68 26.49 14.18
CA GLN A 220 14.80 27.07 15.19
C GLN A 220 13.71 27.95 14.55
N ALA A 221 14.02 28.67 13.47
CA ALA A 221 13.07 29.58 12.82
C ALA A 221 11.92 28.83 12.13
N SER A 222 12.23 27.67 11.55
CA SER A 222 11.28 26.79 10.86
C SER A 222 10.56 25.80 11.80
N ALA A 223 10.93 25.76 13.07
CA ALA A 223 10.32 24.86 14.05
C ALA A 223 8.89 25.31 14.38
N PRO A 224 7.87 24.45 14.23
CA PRO A 224 6.50 24.80 14.56
C PRO A 224 6.24 24.78 16.07
N TYR A 225 5.28 25.61 16.50
CA TYR A 225 4.70 25.62 17.84
C TYR A 225 5.69 25.90 18.97
N LEU A 226 6.73 26.73 18.73
CA LEU A 226 7.72 27.08 19.75
C LEU A 226 7.11 27.55 21.08
N VAL A 227 6.00 28.30 21.02
CA VAL A 227 5.28 28.78 22.22
C VAL A 227 4.64 27.63 22.99
N GLU A 228 4.11 26.61 22.31
CA GLU A 228 3.49 25.46 22.97
C GLU A 228 4.52 24.55 23.65
N TRP A 229 5.79 24.59 23.23
CA TRP A 229 6.84 23.78 23.87
C TRP A 229 7.02 24.17 25.33
N ASP A 230 6.84 25.45 25.66
CA ASP A 230 6.91 25.92 27.05
C ASP A 230 5.72 25.39 27.86
N THR A 231 4.52 25.40 27.28
CA THR A 231 3.33 24.77 27.88
C THR A 231 3.54 23.28 28.14
N TRP A 232 4.16 22.55 27.20
CA TRP A 232 4.46 21.13 27.39
C TRP A 232 5.51 20.90 28.48
N ARG A 233 6.51 21.78 28.59
CA ARG A 233 7.51 21.75 29.66
C ARG A 233 6.91 22.01 31.03
N GLU A 234 6.02 23.00 31.12
CA GLU A 234 5.26 23.29 32.35
C GLU A 234 4.37 22.12 32.77
N ALA A 235 3.83 21.37 31.80
CA ALA A 235 3.08 20.14 32.04
C ALA A 235 3.96 18.92 32.39
N GLY A 236 5.30 19.04 32.35
CA GLY A 236 6.24 18.02 32.79
C GLY A 236 6.98 17.27 31.66
N ALA A 237 6.74 17.61 30.39
CA ALA A 237 7.46 17.01 29.27
C ALA A 237 8.85 17.65 29.05
N GLN A 238 9.85 16.84 28.72
CA GLN A 238 11.18 17.32 28.36
C GLN A 238 11.31 17.43 26.85
N VAL A 239 11.38 18.65 26.31
CA VAL A 239 11.45 18.89 24.85
C VAL A 239 12.87 19.20 24.41
N HIS A 240 13.43 18.32 23.58
CA HIS A 240 14.78 18.33 23.02
C HIS A 240 14.74 18.54 21.50
N PRO A 241 14.85 19.79 21.01
CA PRO A 241 14.95 20.05 19.58
C PRO A 241 16.33 19.65 19.04
N LEU A 242 16.35 19.06 17.85
CA LEU A 242 17.54 18.64 17.12
C LEU A 242 17.52 19.29 15.73
N TYR A 243 18.50 20.16 15.46
CA TYR A 243 18.55 20.95 14.24
C TYR A 243 19.52 20.36 13.20
N VAL A 244 19.03 20.08 11.98
CA VAL A 244 19.77 19.35 10.94
C VAL A 244 20.34 20.26 9.83
N GLY A 245 19.81 21.48 9.65
CA GLY A 245 20.21 22.38 8.56
C GLY A 245 21.52 23.15 8.80
N GLU A 246 22.10 23.75 7.74
CA GLU A 246 23.32 24.57 7.83
C GLU A 246 23.18 25.75 8.81
N ALA A 247 21.96 26.28 8.96
CA ALA A 247 21.62 27.32 9.94
C ALA A 247 21.76 26.86 11.41
N ALA A 248 21.86 25.55 11.67
CA ALA A 248 22.14 25.01 13.00
C ALA A 248 23.50 25.46 13.55
N ALA A 249 24.45 25.84 12.70
CA ALA A 249 25.78 26.30 13.08
C ALA A 249 25.79 27.64 13.85
N ALA A 250 24.76 28.47 13.68
CA ALA A 250 24.71 29.82 14.27
C ALA A 250 24.12 29.85 15.70
N ALA A 251 23.37 28.82 16.10
CA ALA A 251 22.70 28.74 17.40
C ALA A 251 23.53 27.86 18.34
N GLY A 252 24.67 28.38 18.84
CA GLY A 252 25.65 27.67 19.68
C GLY A 252 25.18 27.22 21.07
N GLY A 253 23.93 26.77 21.23
CA GLY A 253 23.32 26.45 22.52
C GLY A 253 22.55 25.12 22.62
N ASN A 254 22.04 24.51 21.55
CA ASN A 254 21.16 23.34 21.70
C ASN A 254 21.32 22.34 20.55
N GLY A 255 22.14 21.31 20.74
CA GLY A 255 22.07 20.04 19.98
C GLY A 255 22.41 20.06 18.49
N GLY A 256 22.56 21.23 17.86
CA GLY A 256 22.89 21.37 16.44
C GLY A 256 24.34 21.00 16.14
N LEU A 257 24.56 20.15 15.15
CA LEU A 257 25.88 19.82 14.64
C LEU A 257 25.87 20.10 13.14
N ALA A 258 26.56 21.16 12.72
CA ALA A 258 26.53 21.63 11.34
C ALA A 258 26.90 20.51 10.37
N GLY A 259 25.99 20.19 9.44
CA GLY A 259 26.19 19.14 8.43
C GLY A 259 26.08 17.70 8.95
N ALA A 260 25.64 17.46 10.19
CA ALA A 260 25.38 16.10 10.67
C ALA A 260 24.05 15.56 10.13
N SER A 261 24.05 14.28 9.76
CA SER A 261 22.81 13.60 9.39
C SER A 261 21.86 13.46 10.57
N ALA A 262 20.55 13.38 10.29
CA ALA A 262 19.53 13.14 11.30
C ALA A 262 19.79 11.88 12.15
N GLU A 263 20.38 10.84 11.53
CA GLU A 263 20.79 9.62 12.23
C GLU A 263 21.85 9.88 13.28
N ILE A 264 22.93 10.62 12.94
CA ILE A 264 24.01 10.94 13.88
C ILE A 264 23.49 11.78 15.05
N LEU A 265 22.62 12.76 14.77
CA LEU A 265 22.05 13.62 15.79
C LEU A 265 21.17 12.84 16.77
N LEU A 266 20.26 12.01 16.26
CA LEU A 266 19.42 11.14 17.09
C LEU A 266 20.26 10.13 17.87
N ASP A 267 21.26 9.54 17.23
CA ASP A 267 22.10 8.53 17.85
C ASP A 267 22.88 9.11 19.04
N ARG A 268 23.44 10.30 18.85
CA ARG A 268 24.11 11.05 19.93
C ARG A 268 23.14 11.47 21.02
N ALA A 269 21.96 11.96 20.66
CA ALA A 269 20.98 12.47 21.61
C ALA A 269 20.36 11.35 22.47
N LEU A 270 20.09 10.19 21.87
CA LEU A 270 19.43 9.07 22.54
C LEU A 270 20.41 8.08 23.17
N PHE A 271 21.63 7.92 22.65
CA PHE A 271 22.58 6.91 23.12
C PHE A 271 23.93 7.47 23.58
N GLY A 272 24.08 8.81 23.60
CA GLY A 272 25.26 9.48 24.15
C GLY A 272 25.38 9.37 25.67
N ALA A 273 26.59 9.61 26.18
CA ALA A 273 26.94 9.42 27.60
C ALA A 273 26.28 10.42 28.56
N GLU A 274 26.06 11.68 28.13
CA GLU A 274 25.34 12.70 28.92
C GLU A 274 23.96 12.96 28.30
N GLY A 275 22.89 12.79 29.08
CA GLY A 275 21.52 13.08 28.62
C GLY A 275 20.90 12.05 27.68
N GLY A 276 21.53 10.87 27.49
CA GLY A 276 20.95 9.78 26.71
C GLY A 276 19.67 9.19 27.33
N LEU A 277 19.11 8.17 26.68
CA LEU A 277 17.81 7.55 27.01
C LEU A 277 17.61 7.24 28.51
N PRO A 278 18.58 6.64 29.24
CA PRO A 278 18.46 6.47 30.68
C PRO A 278 18.41 7.79 31.46
N GLY A 279 19.13 8.83 31.03
CA GLY A 279 19.15 10.13 31.69
C GLY A 279 17.80 10.84 31.61
N VAL A 280 17.22 10.93 30.41
CA VAL A 280 15.95 11.64 30.19
C VAL A 280 14.74 10.90 30.76
N LEU A 281 14.79 9.56 30.83
CA LEU A 281 13.71 8.74 31.36
C LEU A 281 13.87 8.37 32.84
N GLY A 282 14.94 8.79 33.51
CA GLY A 282 15.11 8.61 34.96
C GLY A 282 15.71 7.27 35.39
N GLY A 283 16.45 6.60 34.51
CA GLY A 283 17.29 5.44 34.80
C GLY A 283 17.25 4.36 33.71
N ALA A 284 18.18 3.41 33.78
CA ALA A 284 18.26 2.32 32.80
C ALA A 284 17.05 1.38 32.84
N HIS A 285 16.40 1.22 34.00
CA HIS A 285 15.18 0.41 34.11
C HIS A 285 13.99 1.10 33.43
N ALA A 286 13.78 2.39 33.73
CA ALA A 286 12.75 3.22 33.10
C ALA A 286 12.92 3.29 31.58
N ALA A 287 14.16 3.34 31.09
CA ALA A 287 14.47 3.30 29.67
C ALA A 287 14.01 2.00 28.99
N LYS A 288 14.20 0.83 29.61
CA LYS A 288 13.73 -0.47 29.08
C LYS A 288 12.22 -0.60 29.10
N GLU A 289 11.60 0.00 30.12
CA GLU A 289 10.15 0.04 30.31
C GLU A 289 9.43 1.12 29.51
N ALA A 290 10.15 1.89 28.70
CA ALA A 290 9.59 3.00 27.96
C ALA A 290 8.68 2.53 26.82
N ALA A 291 7.61 3.29 26.59
CA ALA A 291 6.87 3.26 25.34
C ALA A 291 7.41 4.36 24.42
N VAL A 292 7.67 4.00 23.17
CA VAL A 292 8.34 4.88 22.20
C VAL A 292 7.38 5.26 21.10
N LEU A 293 7.12 6.54 20.90
CA LEU A 293 6.25 7.06 19.85
C LEU A 293 7.11 7.56 18.68
N PHE A 294 6.94 6.99 17.50
CA PHE A 294 7.58 7.43 16.27
C PHE A 294 6.59 8.14 15.35
N SER A 295 7.01 9.30 14.83
CA SER A 295 6.26 9.99 13.80
C SER A 295 7.17 10.80 12.87
N GLY A 296 6.88 10.79 11.56
CA GLY A 296 7.61 11.55 10.54
C GLY A 296 9.01 11.05 10.22
N LEU A 297 9.46 9.94 10.80
CA LEU A 297 10.75 9.31 10.48
C LEU A 297 10.67 8.53 9.15
N GLY A 298 11.68 8.68 8.30
CA GLY A 298 11.81 7.85 7.09
C GLY A 298 12.07 6.37 7.44
N GLY A 299 11.69 5.45 6.55
CA GLY A 299 11.70 4.01 6.82
C GLY A 299 13.07 3.45 7.25
N GLU A 300 14.15 3.90 6.61
CA GLU A 300 15.51 3.48 6.98
C GLU A 300 15.93 3.99 8.36
N LEU A 301 15.67 5.27 8.65
CA LEU A 301 15.97 5.90 9.94
C LEU A 301 15.14 5.28 11.07
N ALA A 302 13.84 5.06 10.85
CA ALA A 302 12.96 4.40 11.80
C ALA A 302 13.42 2.96 12.09
N ALA A 303 13.83 2.21 11.07
CA ALA A 303 14.33 0.84 11.23
C ALA A 303 15.69 0.81 11.96
N SER A 304 16.61 1.71 11.63
CA SER A 304 17.90 1.85 12.31
C SER A 304 17.69 2.16 13.80
N LEU A 305 16.84 3.15 14.09
CA LEU A 305 16.53 3.55 15.47
C LEU A 305 15.79 2.45 16.25
N THR A 306 14.84 1.76 15.63
CA THR A 306 14.16 0.59 16.21
C THR A 306 15.17 -0.47 16.65
N ARG A 307 16.12 -0.83 15.78
CA ARG A 307 17.17 -1.82 16.12
C ARG A 307 18.00 -1.34 17.30
N ARG A 308 18.41 -0.07 17.33
CA ARG A 308 19.21 0.50 18.42
C ARG A 308 18.45 0.51 19.76
N LEU A 309 17.18 0.90 19.77
CA LEU A 309 16.33 0.87 20.97
C LEU A 309 16.15 -0.55 21.51
N THR A 310 15.89 -1.52 20.63
CA THR A 310 15.79 -2.94 21.03
C THR A 310 17.11 -3.46 21.60
N GLN A 311 18.26 -3.05 21.04
CA GLN A 311 19.58 -3.38 21.61
C GLN A 311 19.78 -2.79 23.01
N GLN A 312 19.17 -1.65 23.33
CA GLN A 312 19.15 -1.09 24.68
C GLN A 312 18.13 -1.75 25.61
N GLY A 313 17.34 -2.71 25.10
CA GLY A 313 16.36 -3.49 25.87
C GLY A 313 14.97 -2.86 25.92
N VAL A 314 14.68 -1.88 25.07
CA VAL A 314 13.29 -1.43 24.86
C VAL A 314 12.52 -2.55 24.16
N ALA A 315 11.33 -2.88 24.66
CA ALA A 315 10.51 -3.92 24.04
C ALA A 315 10.00 -3.44 22.67
N SER A 316 10.24 -4.21 21.61
CA SER A 316 9.88 -3.84 20.23
C SER A 316 8.37 -3.64 20.04
N GLU A 317 7.56 -4.35 20.80
CA GLU A 317 6.10 -4.21 20.81
C GLU A 317 5.61 -2.88 21.38
N ARG A 318 6.42 -2.20 22.22
CA ARG A 318 6.14 -0.87 22.79
C ARG A 318 6.68 0.27 21.93
N ILE A 319 7.14 -0.01 20.72
CA ILE A 319 7.46 0.99 19.71
C ILE A 319 6.18 1.24 18.92
N LEU A 320 5.52 2.35 19.24
CA LEU A 320 4.27 2.80 18.69
C LEU A 320 4.53 3.74 17.52
N VAL A 321 3.96 3.44 16.36
CA VAL A 321 4.15 4.24 15.16
C VAL A 321 2.83 4.92 14.80
N CYS A 322 2.91 6.21 14.50
CA CYS A 322 1.83 6.93 13.84
C CYS A 322 2.12 6.91 12.33
N ASP A 323 1.40 6.07 11.60
CA ASP A 323 1.69 5.76 10.19
C ASP A 323 1.56 7.00 9.29
N LEU A 324 2.69 7.62 8.97
CA LEU A 324 2.81 8.67 7.96
C LEU A 324 4.04 8.45 7.06
N SER A 325 4.23 7.22 6.61
CA SER A 325 5.01 6.95 5.39
C SER A 325 4.40 5.88 4.51
N ALA A 326 3.26 6.21 3.90
CA ALA A 326 3.06 5.88 2.50
C ALA A 326 3.71 6.95 1.60
N ALA A 327 4.97 7.30 1.86
CA ALA A 327 5.85 7.50 0.71
C ALA A 327 6.21 6.10 0.29
N VAL A 328 5.84 5.74 -0.93
CA VAL A 328 6.56 4.74 -1.70
C VAL A 328 7.98 5.29 -1.86
N SER A 329 8.78 5.13 -0.81
CA SER A 329 10.23 5.15 -0.89
C SER A 329 10.57 3.92 -1.69
N THR A 330 10.87 4.14 -2.98
CA THR A 330 11.62 3.24 -3.84
C THR A 330 13.01 2.99 -3.23
N VAL A 331 13.04 2.26 -2.12
CA VAL A 331 14.21 1.55 -1.64
C VAL A 331 13.76 0.10 -1.58
N GLU A 332 14.31 -0.68 -2.49
CA GLU A 332 14.24 -2.14 -2.53
C GLU A 332 14.78 -2.72 -1.22
N ALA A 333 13.97 -2.70 -0.18
CA ALA A 333 13.96 -3.75 0.82
C ALA A 333 12.66 -4.50 0.55
N ALA A 334 12.78 -5.73 0.03
CA ALA A 334 11.66 -6.59 -0.35
C ALA A 334 10.56 -6.59 0.72
N ALA A 335 9.55 -5.74 0.56
CA ALA A 335 8.30 -5.81 1.29
C ALA A 335 7.67 -7.13 0.84
N SER A 336 7.76 -8.16 1.67
CA SER A 336 7.21 -9.47 1.34
C SER A 336 5.72 -9.30 1.05
N VAL A 337 5.34 -9.52 -0.20
CA VAL A 337 3.95 -9.42 -0.64
C VAL A 337 3.11 -10.44 0.13
N ALA A 338 2.05 -9.98 0.81
CA ALA A 338 1.17 -10.84 1.60
C ALA A 338 0.27 -11.68 0.68
N ILE A 339 0.63 -12.95 0.49
CA ILE A 339 -0.14 -13.90 -0.32
C ILE A 339 -1.46 -14.25 0.42
N PRO A 340 -2.61 -14.28 -0.29
CA PRO A 340 -3.88 -14.68 0.29
C PRO A 340 -3.82 -16.08 0.91
N THR A 341 -4.59 -16.25 1.98
CA THR A 341 -4.68 -17.50 2.74
C THR A 341 -5.89 -18.32 2.31
N ASN A 342 -5.98 -19.54 2.85
CA ASN A 342 -6.99 -20.55 2.58
C ASN A 342 -7.13 -20.91 1.09
N LEU A 343 -6.00 -20.97 0.37
CA LEU A 343 -5.93 -21.33 -1.05
C LEU A 343 -6.27 -22.81 -1.34
N ASN A 344 -6.69 -23.55 -0.32
CA ASN A 344 -7.31 -24.86 -0.44
C ASN A 344 -8.85 -24.81 -0.53
N THR A 345 -9.46 -23.65 -0.29
CA THR A 345 -10.91 -23.49 -0.27
C THR A 345 -11.40 -22.99 -1.63
N ILE A 346 -12.29 -23.77 -2.26
CA ILE A 346 -12.78 -23.49 -3.61
C ILE A 346 -14.31 -23.60 -3.59
N PRO A 347 -15.06 -22.61 -4.13
CA PRO A 347 -14.59 -21.34 -4.70
C PRO A 347 -13.96 -20.42 -3.66
N HIS A 348 -12.91 -19.72 -4.07
CA HIS A 348 -12.26 -18.69 -3.28
C HIS A 348 -13.21 -17.50 -3.08
N ALA A 349 -12.94 -16.68 -2.08
CA ALA A 349 -13.62 -15.41 -1.90
C ALA A 349 -13.32 -14.46 -3.08
N ARG A 350 -14.19 -13.46 -3.30
CA ARG A 350 -14.00 -12.48 -4.39
C ARG A 350 -12.73 -11.67 -4.16
N GLU A 351 -12.42 -11.36 -2.91
CA GLU A 351 -11.25 -10.65 -2.44
C GLU A 351 -9.96 -11.40 -2.80
N THR A 352 -9.94 -12.71 -2.56
CA THR A 352 -8.81 -13.59 -2.92
C THR A 352 -8.57 -13.60 -4.43
N ARG A 353 -9.64 -13.71 -5.23
CA ARG A 353 -9.53 -13.65 -6.70
C ARG A 353 -9.01 -12.29 -7.18
N LYS A 354 -9.59 -11.20 -6.68
CA LYS A 354 -9.16 -9.82 -7.00
C LYS A 354 -7.68 -9.60 -6.73
N TRP A 355 -7.17 -10.12 -5.61
CA TRP A 355 -5.74 -10.02 -5.30
C TRP A 355 -4.87 -10.57 -6.45
N PHE A 356 -5.18 -11.76 -6.96
CA PHE A 356 -4.44 -12.35 -8.07
C PHE A 356 -4.60 -11.57 -9.37
N TYR A 357 -5.78 -11.00 -9.62
CA TYR A 357 -6.04 -10.21 -10.82
C TYR A 357 -5.27 -8.90 -10.80
N SER A 358 -5.29 -8.19 -9.68
CA SER A 358 -4.61 -6.92 -9.50
C SER A 358 -3.09 -7.09 -9.51
N ASP A 359 -2.56 -8.15 -8.89
CA ASP A 359 -1.13 -8.44 -8.90
C ASP A 359 -0.63 -8.82 -10.30
N LEU A 360 -1.36 -9.69 -11.00
CA LEU A 360 -1.08 -10.04 -12.40
C LEU A 360 -1.13 -8.80 -13.30
N THR A 361 -2.21 -8.01 -13.19
CA THR A 361 -2.42 -6.82 -14.01
C THR A 361 -1.31 -5.81 -13.79
N SER A 362 -1.00 -5.48 -12.53
CA SER A 362 0.07 -4.55 -12.18
C SER A 362 1.44 -4.99 -12.74
N ALA A 363 1.71 -6.29 -12.70
CA ALA A 363 2.96 -6.84 -13.23
C ALA A 363 3.05 -6.74 -14.76
N VAL A 364 1.96 -7.06 -15.47
CA VAL A 364 1.89 -6.93 -16.94
C VAL A 364 1.99 -5.46 -17.36
N MET A 365 1.26 -4.56 -16.70
CA MET A 365 1.29 -3.12 -17.01
C MET A 365 2.72 -2.56 -16.87
N ARG A 366 3.42 -2.89 -15.78
CA ARG A 366 4.83 -2.47 -15.58
C ARG A 366 5.76 -2.99 -16.67
N ALA A 367 5.57 -4.24 -17.12
CA ALA A 367 6.37 -4.80 -18.22
C ALA A 367 6.14 -4.03 -19.52
N LEU A 368 4.87 -3.75 -19.85
CA LEU A 368 4.53 -3.01 -21.06
C LEU A 368 5.03 -1.54 -21.01
N GLU A 369 4.95 -0.89 -19.85
CA GLU A 369 5.48 0.46 -19.63
C GLU A 369 7.00 0.52 -19.75
N ALA A 370 7.71 -0.54 -19.36
CA ALA A 370 9.15 -0.69 -19.57
C ALA A 370 9.53 -0.95 -21.05
N GLY A 371 8.55 -1.06 -21.94
CA GLY A 371 8.77 -1.29 -23.38
C GLY A 371 8.83 -2.76 -23.78
N GLU A 372 8.50 -3.70 -22.88
CA GLU A 372 8.42 -5.11 -23.22
C GLU A 372 7.27 -5.34 -24.22
N THR A 373 7.59 -5.91 -25.38
CA THR A 373 6.59 -6.19 -26.42
C THR A 373 6.10 -7.63 -26.41
N ARG A 374 6.78 -8.53 -25.69
CA ARG A 374 6.45 -9.95 -25.59
C ARG A 374 6.41 -10.35 -24.13
N VAL A 375 5.20 -10.40 -23.57
CA VAL A 375 4.99 -10.61 -22.14
C VAL A 375 4.21 -11.89 -21.87
N THR A 376 4.61 -12.66 -20.87
CA THR A 376 3.85 -13.79 -20.33
C THR A 376 3.40 -13.52 -18.89
N ALA A 377 2.18 -13.94 -18.58
CA ALA A 377 1.65 -13.95 -17.23
C ALA A 377 1.07 -15.34 -16.92
N ARG A 378 1.68 -16.04 -15.95
CA ARG A 378 1.26 -17.37 -15.52
C ARG A 378 0.75 -17.32 -14.08
N SER A 379 -0.54 -17.56 -13.87
CA SER A 379 -1.17 -17.67 -12.57
C SER A 379 -1.89 -19.01 -12.46
N THR A 380 -1.37 -19.92 -11.62
CA THR A 380 -1.88 -21.28 -11.46
C THR A 380 -2.25 -21.57 -10.01
N PHE A 381 -2.94 -20.64 -9.35
CA PHE A 381 -3.71 -20.98 -8.15
C PHE A 381 -4.91 -21.87 -8.55
N PRO A 382 -5.57 -22.58 -7.62
CA PRO A 382 -6.38 -23.74 -7.99
C PRO A 382 -7.50 -23.48 -9.01
N GLU A 383 -8.17 -22.32 -8.97
CA GLU A 383 -9.22 -21.99 -9.96
C GLU A 383 -8.68 -21.64 -11.35
N LEU A 384 -7.40 -21.27 -11.48
CA LEU A 384 -6.76 -20.97 -12.77
C LEU A 384 -5.82 -22.07 -13.24
N ASN A 385 -5.66 -23.14 -12.48
CA ASN A 385 -4.83 -24.25 -12.87
C ASN A 385 -5.62 -25.27 -13.71
N THR A 386 -5.38 -25.30 -15.01
CA THR A 386 -6.04 -26.24 -15.95
C THR A 386 -5.68 -27.71 -15.73
N GLU A 387 -4.65 -28.02 -14.94
CA GLU A 387 -4.33 -29.41 -14.55
C GLU A 387 -5.25 -29.93 -13.45
N PHE A 388 -6.08 -29.07 -12.86
CA PHE A 388 -6.98 -29.43 -11.77
C PHE A 388 -8.43 -29.42 -12.23
N ASP A 389 -9.23 -30.36 -11.72
CA ASP A 389 -10.68 -30.47 -11.98
C ASP A 389 -11.50 -29.26 -11.48
N VAL A 390 -10.83 -28.34 -10.78
CA VAL A 390 -11.42 -27.18 -10.14
C VAL A 390 -11.17 -25.87 -10.91
N TYR A 391 -10.65 -26.00 -12.14
CA TYR A 391 -10.49 -24.89 -13.06
C TYR A 391 -11.83 -24.18 -13.33
N ARG A 392 -11.85 -22.85 -13.17
CA ARG A 392 -13.02 -22.00 -13.40
C ARG A 392 -12.72 -20.99 -14.48
N ILE A 393 -13.34 -21.18 -15.65
CA ILE A 393 -13.17 -20.27 -16.79
C ILE A 393 -13.61 -18.83 -16.46
N GLY A 394 -14.65 -18.66 -15.63
CA GLY A 394 -15.10 -17.34 -15.18
C GLY A 394 -14.00 -16.56 -14.46
N THR A 395 -13.19 -17.23 -13.64
CA THR A 395 -12.06 -16.62 -12.92
C THR A 395 -10.98 -16.14 -13.89
N LEU A 396 -10.70 -16.90 -14.97
CA LEU A 396 -9.77 -16.47 -16.00
C LEU A 396 -10.29 -15.25 -16.76
N LEU A 397 -11.58 -15.26 -17.10
CA LEU A 397 -12.21 -14.17 -17.84
C LEU A 397 -12.32 -12.88 -17.01
N GLU A 398 -12.57 -12.99 -15.71
CA GLU A 398 -12.51 -11.86 -14.78
C GLU A 398 -11.10 -11.24 -14.75
N ALA A 399 -10.05 -12.07 -14.67
CA ALA A 399 -8.66 -11.60 -14.71
C ALA A 399 -8.31 -10.90 -16.04
N VAL A 400 -8.73 -11.48 -17.16
CA VAL A 400 -8.54 -10.89 -18.50
C VAL A 400 -9.31 -9.57 -18.62
N ARG A 401 -10.52 -9.50 -18.05
CA ARG A 401 -11.31 -8.26 -18.03
C ARG A 401 -10.61 -7.16 -17.25
N GLU A 402 -10.04 -7.48 -16.09
CA GLU A 402 -9.31 -6.51 -15.27
C GLU A 402 -8.07 -5.97 -16.00
N LEU A 403 -7.28 -6.85 -16.63
CA LEU A 403 -6.13 -6.44 -17.44
C LEU A 403 -6.54 -5.60 -18.66
N ALA A 404 -7.54 -6.05 -19.42
CA ALA A 404 -7.99 -5.34 -20.61
C ALA A 404 -8.58 -3.97 -20.27
N ALA A 405 -9.33 -3.86 -19.17
CA ALA A 405 -9.83 -2.58 -18.67
C ALA A 405 -8.70 -1.63 -18.25
N ALA A 406 -7.65 -2.15 -17.59
CA ALA A 406 -6.47 -1.36 -17.23
C ALA A 406 -5.72 -0.82 -18.46
N LEU A 407 -5.55 -1.65 -19.49
CA LEU A 407 -4.97 -1.23 -20.77
C LEU A 407 -5.84 -0.18 -21.49
N ALA A 408 -7.16 -0.39 -21.52
CA ALA A 408 -8.10 0.55 -22.12
C ALA A 408 -8.14 1.90 -21.37
N ALA A 409 -7.98 1.89 -20.04
CA ALA A 409 -7.85 3.10 -19.24
C ALA A 409 -6.61 3.94 -19.59
N GLN A 410 -5.55 3.31 -20.14
CA GLN A 410 -4.41 4.01 -20.73
C GLN A 410 -4.65 4.48 -22.18
N GLY A 411 -5.89 4.39 -22.67
CA GLY A 411 -6.27 4.76 -24.02
C GLY A 411 -5.87 3.74 -25.10
N LYS A 412 -5.50 2.51 -24.73
CA LYS A 412 -5.14 1.46 -25.70
C LYS A 412 -6.38 0.74 -26.21
N ARG A 413 -6.43 0.47 -27.51
CA ARG A 413 -7.39 -0.45 -28.13
C ARG A 413 -6.88 -1.87 -27.97
N VAL A 414 -7.62 -2.70 -27.24
CA VAL A 414 -7.19 -4.04 -26.84
C VAL A 414 -7.90 -5.08 -27.70
N ARG A 415 -7.12 -5.96 -28.34
CA ARG A 415 -7.65 -7.16 -29.02
C ARG A 415 -7.48 -8.36 -28.10
N VAL A 416 -8.60 -8.90 -27.64
CA VAL A 416 -8.62 -10.12 -26.82
C VAL A 416 -8.78 -11.33 -27.75
N CYS A 417 -7.73 -12.14 -27.82
CA CYS A 417 -7.62 -13.26 -28.74
C CYS A 417 -7.87 -14.60 -28.04
N VAL A 418 -8.74 -15.41 -28.64
CA VAL A 418 -8.97 -16.80 -28.23
C VAL A 418 -8.59 -17.70 -29.39
N GLN A 419 -7.88 -18.78 -29.08
CA GLN A 419 -7.46 -19.76 -30.07
C GLN A 419 -8.63 -20.32 -30.88
N GLN A 420 -8.46 -20.30 -32.21
CA GLN A 420 -9.33 -20.97 -33.19
C GLN A 420 -9.25 -22.49 -33.08
N PRO A 421 -10.25 -23.23 -33.59
CA PRO A 421 -10.14 -24.68 -33.77
C PRO A 421 -8.89 -25.03 -34.58
N LEU A 422 -8.12 -26.00 -34.10
CA LEU A 422 -6.93 -26.52 -34.78
C LEU A 422 -7.26 -27.84 -35.49
N GLY A 423 -6.73 -28.03 -36.69
CA GLY A 423 -6.96 -29.22 -37.52
C GLY A 423 -7.83 -28.96 -38.75
N GLN A 424 -8.17 -30.01 -39.49
CA GLN A 424 -8.99 -29.93 -40.70
C GLN A 424 -10.15 -30.92 -40.66
N GLY A 425 -11.32 -30.49 -41.15
CA GLY A 425 -12.51 -31.34 -41.24
C GLY A 425 -12.98 -31.86 -39.87
N VAL A 426 -13.30 -33.15 -39.81
CA VAL A 426 -13.82 -33.81 -38.58
C VAL A 426 -12.78 -33.87 -37.45
N PHE A 427 -11.50 -33.66 -37.76
CA PHE A 427 -10.40 -33.66 -36.78
C PHE A 427 -10.07 -32.25 -36.26
N ALA A 428 -10.84 -31.22 -36.66
CA ALA A 428 -10.69 -29.88 -36.11
C ALA A 428 -11.28 -29.82 -34.69
N GLY A 429 -10.52 -29.27 -33.74
CA GLY A 429 -10.95 -29.17 -32.34
C GLY A 429 -10.44 -27.93 -31.64
N THR A 430 -11.19 -27.46 -30.66
CA THR A 430 -10.74 -26.44 -29.69
C THR A 430 -10.45 -27.14 -28.36
N PRO A 431 -9.42 -26.73 -27.62
CA PRO A 431 -9.20 -27.23 -26.27
C PRO A 431 -10.46 -27.12 -25.41
N LEU A 432 -10.73 -28.14 -24.59
CA LEU A 432 -11.95 -28.21 -23.78
C LEU A 432 -12.11 -26.97 -22.88
N SER A 433 -11.01 -26.48 -22.30
CA SER A 433 -10.99 -25.29 -21.44
C SER A 433 -11.28 -23.97 -22.17
N LEU A 434 -11.21 -23.95 -23.51
CA LEU A 434 -11.48 -22.78 -24.35
C LEU A 434 -12.82 -22.89 -25.11
N ASN A 435 -13.52 -24.01 -25.01
CA ASN A 435 -14.79 -24.19 -25.70
C ASN A 435 -15.84 -23.19 -25.17
N GLY A 436 -16.46 -22.43 -26.07
CA GLY A 436 -17.45 -21.41 -25.73
C GLY A 436 -16.89 -20.10 -25.17
N VAL A 437 -15.58 -19.99 -24.93
CA VAL A 437 -14.97 -18.78 -24.36
C VAL A 437 -15.21 -17.55 -25.23
N SER A 438 -15.03 -17.67 -26.54
CA SER A 438 -15.29 -16.56 -27.48
C SER A 438 -16.75 -16.08 -27.46
N ARG A 439 -17.70 -16.98 -27.17
CA ARG A 439 -19.12 -16.61 -27.02
C ARG A 439 -19.34 -15.86 -25.70
N ILE A 440 -18.73 -16.32 -24.61
CA ILE A 440 -18.85 -15.68 -23.29
C ILE A 440 -18.24 -14.27 -23.33
N LEU A 441 -17.06 -14.09 -23.94
CA LEU A 441 -16.40 -12.78 -24.07
C LEU A 441 -17.30 -11.73 -24.76
N ARG A 442 -18.01 -12.13 -25.81
CA ARG A 442 -18.92 -11.24 -26.55
C ARG A 442 -20.19 -10.88 -25.77
N GLN A 443 -20.57 -11.69 -24.78
CA GLN A 443 -21.72 -11.46 -23.91
C GLN A 443 -21.34 -10.81 -22.57
N MET A 444 -20.04 -10.76 -22.26
CA MET A 444 -19.55 -10.19 -21.02
C MET A 444 -19.78 -8.68 -21.01
N ASP A 445 -20.11 -8.15 -19.83
CA ASP A 445 -20.18 -6.71 -19.63
C ASP A 445 -18.76 -6.14 -19.48
N TRP A 446 -18.38 -5.26 -20.40
CA TRP A 446 -17.11 -4.55 -20.44
C TRP A 446 -17.19 -3.14 -19.86
N GLY A 447 -18.38 -2.69 -19.44
CA GLY A 447 -18.58 -1.36 -18.86
C GLY A 447 -18.09 -0.24 -19.78
N ALA A 448 -17.46 0.78 -19.19
CA ALA A 448 -16.99 1.97 -19.90
C ALA A 448 -15.88 1.71 -20.93
N CYS A 449 -15.22 0.55 -20.89
CA CYS A 449 -14.14 0.24 -21.84
C CYS A 449 -14.60 -0.50 -23.11
N ALA A 450 -15.90 -0.78 -23.25
CA ALA A 450 -16.43 -1.62 -24.32
C ALA A 450 -15.97 -1.20 -25.74
N ASP A 451 -15.91 0.11 -26.01
CA ASP A 451 -15.53 0.65 -27.32
C ASP A 451 -14.04 0.43 -27.68
N GLN A 452 -13.18 0.21 -26.68
CA GLN A 452 -11.76 -0.09 -26.92
C GLN A 452 -11.49 -1.60 -27.02
N ILE A 453 -12.46 -2.46 -26.71
CA ILE A 453 -12.26 -3.92 -26.71
C ILE A 453 -12.76 -4.54 -28.01
N SER A 454 -11.88 -5.30 -28.65
CA SER A 454 -12.19 -6.11 -29.83
C SER A 454 -11.81 -7.57 -29.59
N PHE A 455 -12.41 -8.48 -30.34
CA PHE A 455 -12.17 -9.93 -30.21
C PHE A 455 -11.59 -10.49 -31.49
N GLY A 456 -10.63 -11.40 -31.35
CA GLY A 456 -9.97 -12.04 -32.48
C GLY A 456 -9.60 -13.50 -32.22
N SER A 457 -9.07 -14.13 -33.27
CA SER A 457 -8.40 -15.42 -33.20
C SER A 457 -6.89 -15.26 -32.95
N VAL A 458 -6.16 -16.38 -32.81
CA VAL A 458 -4.70 -16.35 -32.70
C VAL A 458 -4.13 -16.59 -34.10
N THR A 459 -4.03 -15.54 -34.90
CA THR A 459 -3.51 -15.57 -36.28
C THR A 459 -2.81 -14.25 -36.60
N ALA A 460 -1.94 -14.23 -37.62
CA ALA A 460 -1.27 -13.01 -38.06
C ALA A 460 -2.23 -11.97 -38.65
N GLU A 461 -3.35 -12.39 -39.25
CA GLU A 461 -4.34 -11.52 -39.89
C GLU A 461 -5.05 -10.58 -38.89
N GLU A 462 -5.11 -10.97 -37.62
CA GLU A 462 -5.72 -10.16 -36.56
C GLU A 462 -4.82 -8.99 -36.14
N VAL A 463 -3.54 -8.99 -36.54
CA VAL A 463 -2.61 -7.89 -36.28
C VAL A 463 -2.83 -6.77 -37.30
N ASN A 464 -3.74 -5.86 -36.96
CA ASN A 464 -4.11 -4.72 -37.79
C ASN A 464 -4.00 -3.39 -37.00
N ASP A 465 -4.20 -2.26 -37.69
CA ASP A 465 -4.05 -0.90 -37.12
C ASP A 465 -5.23 -0.44 -36.25
N GLU A 466 -6.23 -1.30 -36.05
CA GLU A 466 -7.35 -1.03 -35.16
C GLU A 466 -7.04 -1.38 -33.71
N SER A 467 -5.92 -2.06 -33.45
CA SER A 467 -5.55 -2.54 -32.11
C SER A 467 -4.11 -2.17 -31.77
N ASP A 468 -3.91 -1.78 -30.51
CA ASP A 468 -2.62 -1.32 -30.00
C ASP A 468 -1.93 -2.42 -29.19
N VAL A 469 -2.69 -3.30 -28.53
CA VAL A 469 -2.18 -4.41 -27.70
C VAL A 469 -3.02 -5.67 -27.91
N PHE A 470 -2.36 -6.84 -27.93
CA PHE A 470 -3.01 -8.15 -28.08
C PHE A 470 -2.90 -8.97 -26.78
N VAL A 471 -4.04 -9.45 -26.27
CA VAL A 471 -4.10 -10.31 -25.08
C VAL A 471 -4.60 -11.69 -25.48
N LEU A 472 -3.75 -12.71 -25.39
CA LEU A 472 -4.04 -14.07 -25.82
C LEU A 472 -4.40 -14.94 -24.62
N ILE A 473 -5.62 -15.48 -24.62
CA ILE A 473 -6.16 -16.27 -23.51
C ILE A 473 -5.75 -17.74 -23.64
N ALA A 474 -4.93 -18.22 -22.71
CA ALA A 474 -4.54 -19.61 -22.51
C ALA A 474 -4.25 -20.40 -23.80
N PRO A 475 -3.41 -19.89 -24.71
CA PRO A 475 -3.10 -20.59 -25.95
C PRO A 475 -2.46 -21.93 -25.64
N GLN A 476 -2.93 -22.98 -26.31
CA GLN A 476 -2.52 -24.35 -25.98
C GLN A 476 -2.62 -25.32 -27.17
N ASN A 477 -1.82 -26.37 -27.11
CA ASN A 477 -1.88 -27.42 -28.12
C ASN A 477 -3.20 -28.20 -28.00
N ILE A 478 -3.53 -28.98 -29.03
CA ILE A 478 -4.52 -30.07 -28.92
C ILE A 478 -3.87 -31.37 -29.38
N VAL A 479 -4.56 -32.50 -29.18
CA VAL A 479 -4.09 -33.79 -29.68
C VAL A 479 -3.92 -33.71 -31.20
N GLY A 480 -2.68 -33.94 -31.66
CA GLY A 480 -2.34 -33.98 -33.10
C GLY A 480 -2.03 -32.63 -33.76
N HIS A 481 -2.28 -31.49 -33.10
CA HIS A 481 -2.04 -30.16 -33.67
C HIS A 481 -1.42 -29.18 -32.67
N SER A 482 -0.38 -28.45 -33.11
CA SER A 482 0.26 -27.41 -32.30
C SER A 482 -0.27 -26.03 -32.66
N ILE A 483 -0.47 -25.19 -31.63
CA ILE A 483 -0.80 -23.77 -31.78
C ILE A 483 0.45 -22.92 -32.13
N LEU A 484 1.66 -23.49 -31.97
CA LEU A 484 2.92 -22.77 -32.10
C LEU A 484 3.09 -22.03 -33.44
N PRO A 485 2.78 -22.61 -34.62
CA PRO A 485 2.95 -21.90 -35.89
C PRO A 485 2.16 -20.60 -35.94
N PHE A 486 0.91 -20.64 -35.46
CA PHE A 486 0.04 -19.47 -35.40
C PHE A 486 0.56 -18.40 -34.42
N LEU A 487 1.09 -18.83 -33.26
CA LEU A 487 1.73 -17.91 -32.32
C LEU A 487 2.97 -17.26 -32.93
N GLN A 488 3.80 -18.02 -33.63
CA GLN A 488 5.01 -17.50 -34.29
C GLN A 488 4.67 -16.47 -35.37
N GLU A 489 3.70 -16.78 -36.23
CA GLU A 489 3.23 -15.87 -37.28
C GLU A 489 2.65 -14.58 -36.69
N MET A 490 1.77 -14.69 -35.68
CA MET A 490 1.18 -13.53 -35.01
C MET A 490 2.23 -12.70 -34.27
N THR A 491 3.20 -13.34 -33.64
CA THR A 491 4.31 -12.67 -32.93
C THR A 491 5.25 -11.94 -33.88
N ALA A 492 5.50 -12.51 -35.06
CA ALA A 492 6.27 -11.86 -36.12
C ALA A 492 5.52 -10.64 -36.67
N ALA A 493 4.21 -10.76 -36.92
CA ALA A 493 3.38 -9.66 -37.39
C ALA A 493 3.31 -8.52 -36.34
N ALA A 494 3.03 -8.84 -35.08
CA ALA A 494 2.97 -7.87 -33.99
C ALA A 494 4.33 -7.18 -33.75
N GLY A 495 5.43 -7.94 -33.82
CA GLY A 495 6.78 -7.39 -33.73
C GLY A 495 7.11 -6.41 -34.86
N THR A 496 6.71 -6.73 -36.10
CA THR A 496 6.89 -5.84 -37.26
C THR A 496 6.09 -4.55 -37.10
N ALA A 497 4.90 -4.63 -36.51
CA ALA A 497 4.04 -3.48 -36.24
C ALA A 497 4.38 -2.73 -34.95
N GLY A 498 5.36 -3.21 -34.14
CA GLY A 498 5.71 -2.63 -32.85
C GLY A 498 4.60 -2.72 -31.79
N LYS A 499 3.71 -3.72 -31.89
CA LYS A 499 2.54 -3.88 -31.02
C LYS A 499 2.79 -4.95 -29.96
N PRO A 500 2.57 -4.67 -28.66
CA PRO A 500 2.79 -5.65 -27.61
C PRO A 500 1.81 -6.83 -27.65
N MET A 501 2.31 -8.00 -27.24
CA MET A 501 1.54 -9.22 -27.04
C MET A 501 1.69 -9.73 -25.61
N VAL A 502 0.55 -10.04 -24.98
CA VAL A 502 0.47 -10.61 -23.64
C VAL A 502 -0.13 -12.00 -23.71
N LEU A 503 0.63 -13.02 -23.28
CA LEU A 503 0.14 -14.39 -23.15
C LEU A 503 -0.32 -14.64 -21.71
N ILE A 504 -1.61 -14.93 -21.52
CA ILE A 504 -2.17 -15.30 -20.21
C ILE A 504 -2.26 -16.81 -20.11
N ASN A 505 -1.61 -17.42 -19.11
CA ASN A 505 -1.61 -18.86 -18.85
C ASN A 505 -1.34 -19.74 -20.10
N PRO A 506 -0.28 -19.49 -20.88
CA PRO A 506 0.02 -20.32 -22.05
C PRO A 506 0.35 -21.76 -21.63
N LYS A 507 -0.30 -22.74 -22.27
CA LYS A 507 -0.08 -24.18 -22.06
C LYS A 507 0.52 -24.81 -23.31
N LEU A 508 1.79 -24.49 -23.54
CA LEU A 508 2.55 -24.96 -24.71
C LEU A 508 3.39 -26.22 -24.42
N GLY A 509 3.26 -26.78 -23.21
CA GLY A 509 3.88 -28.05 -22.82
C GLY A 509 3.25 -29.28 -23.47
N ASP A 510 3.69 -30.46 -23.04
CA ASP A 510 3.26 -31.73 -23.63
C ASP A 510 1.82 -32.08 -23.23
N ILE A 511 0.98 -32.38 -24.21
CA ILE A 511 -0.36 -32.94 -24.00
C ILE A 511 -0.30 -34.41 -24.37
N GLN A 512 -0.67 -35.29 -23.43
CA GLN A 512 -0.75 -36.72 -23.70
C GLN A 512 -1.89 -36.98 -24.69
N SER A 513 -1.59 -37.66 -25.81
CA SER A 513 -2.65 -38.19 -26.67
C SER A 513 -3.33 -39.37 -25.97
N ALA A 514 -4.62 -39.59 -26.26
CA ALA A 514 -5.39 -40.72 -25.72
C ALA A 514 -4.78 -42.11 -26.05
N GLY A 515 -3.78 -42.18 -26.93
CA GLY A 515 -3.02 -43.39 -27.26
C GLY A 515 -1.65 -43.53 -26.57
N GLY A 516 -1.32 -42.69 -25.59
CA GLY A 516 -0.03 -42.76 -24.87
C GLY A 516 1.19 -42.31 -25.70
N VAL A 517 0.98 -41.87 -26.95
CA VAL A 517 2.05 -41.31 -27.78
C VAL A 517 2.26 -39.86 -27.36
N MET A 518 3.36 -39.60 -26.65
CA MET A 518 3.82 -38.25 -26.36
C MET A 518 4.29 -37.59 -27.67
N SER A 519 3.78 -36.40 -27.99
CA SER A 519 4.36 -35.56 -29.05
C SER A 519 5.67 -34.93 -28.56
N ILE A 520 6.73 -35.74 -28.51
CA ILE A 520 8.09 -35.29 -28.19
C ILE A 520 8.64 -34.36 -29.29
N ARG A 521 8.13 -34.46 -30.53
CA ARG A 521 8.54 -33.60 -31.64
C ARG A 521 8.13 -32.14 -31.40
N GLY A 522 9.06 -31.22 -31.63
CA GLY A 522 8.87 -29.77 -31.46
C GLY A 522 8.85 -29.29 -30.00
N ARG A 523 9.15 -30.14 -29.00
CA ARG A 523 9.16 -29.72 -27.59
C ARG A 523 10.18 -28.62 -27.32
N GLN A 524 11.40 -28.79 -27.82
CA GLN A 524 12.46 -27.81 -27.64
C GLN A 524 12.08 -26.49 -28.30
N GLU A 525 11.60 -26.52 -29.54
CA GLU A 525 11.11 -25.35 -30.29
C GLU A 525 10.00 -24.59 -29.53
N ARG A 526 9.09 -25.30 -28.83
CA ARG A 526 8.05 -24.68 -28.00
C ARG A 526 8.63 -24.01 -26.76
N MET A 527 9.58 -24.65 -26.08
CA MET A 527 10.24 -24.06 -24.92
C MET A 527 11.06 -22.85 -25.33
N ASP A 528 11.85 -22.96 -26.40
CA ASP A 528 12.65 -21.87 -26.96
C ASP A 528 11.75 -20.68 -27.35
N PHE A 529 10.56 -20.94 -27.91
CA PHE A 529 9.61 -19.88 -28.23
C PHE A 529 9.07 -19.17 -26.99
N VAL A 530 8.69 -19.91 -25.94
CA VAL A 530 8.23 -19.33 -24.67
C VAL A 530 9.33 -18.51 -24.02
N ASP A 531 10.58 -18.97 -24.09
CA ASP A 531 11.75 -18.27 -23.53
C ASP A 531 12.04 -16.94 -24.26
N THR A 532 11.46 -16.71 -25.45
CA THR A 532 11.51 -15.39 -26.11
C THR A 532 10.59 -14.34 -25.49
N TYR A 533 9.71 -14.75 -24.57
CA TYR A 533 8.81 -13.84 -23.85
C TYR A 533 9.36 -13.52 -22.47
N THR A 534 9.27 -12.25 -22.11
CA THR A 534 9.57 -11.77 -20.77
C THR A 534 8.47 -12.24 -19.81
N VAL A 535 8.85 -12.90 -18.71
CA VAL A 535 7.91 -13.33 -17.68
C VAL A 535 7.54 -12.12 -16.82
N ALA A 536 6.40 -11.50 -17.08
CA ALA A 536 5.94 -10.39 -16.25
C ALA A 536 5.31 -10.87 -14.95
N TYR A 537 4.63 -12.01 -14.96
CA TYR A 537 3.99 -12.53 -13.76
C TYR A 537 4.08 -14.05 -13.70
N HIS A 538 4.41 -14.57 -12.53
CA HIS A 538 4.35 -15.99 -12.24
C HIS A 538 3.79 -16.22 -10.84
N PHE A 539 2.77 -17.07 -10.71
CA PHE A 539 2.30 -17.56 -9.42
C PHE A 539 1.95 -19.03 -9.53
N ARG A 540 2.52 -19.86 -8.65
CA ARG A 540 2.10 -21.26 -8.47
C ARG A 540 2.18 -21.67 -7.01
N LEU A 541 1.35 -22.62 -6.63
CA LEU A 541 1.47 -23.29 -5.34
C LEU A 541 2.53 -24.40 -5.39
N LEU A 542 3.17 -24.62 -4.25
CA LEU A 542 4.17 -25.66 -4.03
C LEU A 542 3.53 -26.76 -3.17
N TYR A 543 3.64 -28.02 -3.61
CA TYR A 543 3.00 -29.16 -2.99
C TYR A 543 4.01 -30.19 -2.49
N LYS A 544 3.63 -30.99 -1.49
CA LYS A 544 4.44 -32.13 -1.03
C LYS A 544 4.17 -33.34 -1.95
N GLY A 545 5.03 -33.54 -2.94
CA GLY A 545 4.96 -34.68 -3.86
C GLY A 545 4.03 -34.44 -5.05
N VAL A 546 3.44 -35.52 -5.58
CA VAL A 546 2.52 -35.49 -6.74
C VAL A 546 1.07 -35.21 -6.37
N THR A 547 0.75 -35.17 -5.09
CA THR A 547 -0.61 -34.91 -4.59
C THR A 547 -0.82 -33.41 -4.38
N MET A 548 -2.06 -32.95 -4.61
CA MET A 548 -2.47 -31.54 -4.44
C MET A 548 -2.51 -31.08 -2.97
N TYR A 549 -2.19 -31.98 -2.04
CA TYR A 549 -2.13 -31.72 -0.62
C TYR A 549 -0.97 -32.49 0.03
N PRO A 550 -0.37 -31.94 1.09
CA PRO A 550 -0.56 -30.57 1.59
C PRO A 550 0.10 -29.51 0.67
N ILE A 551 -0.51 -28.31 0.63
CA ILE A 551 0.15 -27.11 0.10
C ILE A 551 1.28 -26.74 1.08
N MET A 552 2.51 -26.71 0.59
CA MET A 552 3.71 -26.38 1.34
C MET A 552 4.04 -24.88 1.29
N GLY A 553 3.61 -24.19 0.24
CA GLY A 553 3.99 -22.81 0.01
C GLY A 553 3.59 -22.31 -1.37
N ALA A 554 4.24 -21.24 -1.83
CA ALA A 554 3.99 -20.63 -3.13
C ALA A 554 5.29 -20.11 -3.74
N LEU A 555 5.34 -20.06 -5.08
CA LEU A 555 6.36 -19.36 -5.85
C LEU A 555 5.68 -18.21 -6.58
N ARG A 556 6.16 -16.99 -6.34
CA ARG A 556 5.66 -15.76 -6.95
C ARG A 556 6.78 -15.02 -7.66
N HIS A 557 6.48 -14.39 -8.79
CA HIS A 557 7.31 -13.39 -9.45
C HIS A 557 6.39 -12.34 -10.05
N SER A 558 6.82 -11.08 -9.97
CA SER A 558 6.13 -9.93 -10.51
C SER A 558 7.19 -9.02 -11.14
N TYR A 559 6.92 -8.50 -12.35
CA TYR A 559 7.88 -7.79 -13.17
C TYR A 559 8.62 -6.69 -12.39
N GLY A 560 9.94 -6.60 -12.58
CA GLY A 560 10.80 -5.68 -11.84
C GLY A 560 11.11 -6.11 -10.40
N GLY A 561 10.67 -7.28 -9.96
CA GLY A 561 11.00 -7.86 -8.65
C GLY A 561 11.67 -9.24 -8.76
N PRO A 562 12.20 -9.77 -7.65
CA PRO A 562 12.81 -11.10 -7.65
C PRO A 562 11.76 -12.22 -7.76
N TRP A 563 12.24 -13.44 -7.92
CA TRP A 563 11.48 -14.67 -7.71
C TRP A 563 11.44 -14.99 -6.23
N GLU A 564 10.24 -15.07 -5.68
CA GLU A 564 9.98 -15.19 -4.25
C GLU A 564 9.40 -16.55 -3.92
N VAL A 565 10.04 -17.26 -2.98
CA VAL A 565 9.56 -18.53 -2.45
C VAL A 565 8.98 -18.30 -1.07
N PHE A 566 7.71 -18.68 -0.90
CA PHE A 566 6.98 -18.58 0.35
C PHE A 566 6.72 -19.96 0.93
N ARG A 567 6.79 -20.07 2.25
CA ARG A 567 6.36 -21.24 3.02
C ARG A 567 5.02 -20.95 3.65
N ARG A 568 4.08 -21.89 3.50
CA ARG A 568 2.81 -21.88 4.21
C ARG A 568 3.03 -22.34 5.66
N LEU A 569 2.60 -21.53 6.61
CA LEU A 569 2.64 -21.81 8.04
C LEU A 569 1.22 -21.86 8.58
N GLN A 570 0.90 -22.91 9.34
CA GLN A 570 -0.33 -22.98 10.12
C GLN A 570 0.00 -22.46 11.52
N LEU A 571 -0.59 -21.33 11.92
CA LEU A 571 -0.36 -20.71 13.23
C LEU A 571 -1.32 -21.28 14.28
N ALA A 572 -2.60 -21.40 13.91
CA ALA A 572 -3.67 -21.99 14.71
C ALA A 572 -4.72 -22.64 13.77
N PRO A 573 -5.70 -23.42 14.26
CA PRO A 573 -6.77 -23.96 13.42
C PRO A 573 -7.50 -22.85 12.66
N GLY A 574 -7.41 -22.86 11.33
CA GLY A 574 -8.02 -21.83 10.45
C GLY A 574 -7.18 -20.55 10.28
N GLU A 575 -6.06 -20.43 10.98
CA GLU A 575 -5.12 -19.32 10.86
C GLU A 575 -3.85 -19.79 10.17
N GLU A 576 -3.59 -19.28 8.97
CA GLU A 576 -2.41 -19.58 8.18
C GLU A 576 -1.78 -18.30 7.64
N GLU A 577 -0.48 -18.36 7.34
CA GLU A 577 0.25 -17.29 6.67
C GLU A 577 1.22 -17.86 5.63
N TYR A 578 1.56 -17.05 4.63
CA TYR A 578 2.64 -17.33 3.69
C TYR A 578 3.84 -16.46 4.04
N ARG A 579 4.89 -17.07 4.57
CA ARG A 579 6.12 -16.39 4.98
C ARG A 579 7.18 -16.51 3.88
N LEU A 580 7.80 -15.41 3.49
CA LEU A 580 8.91 -15.41 2.54
C LEU A 580 10.10 -16.19 3.15
N ILE A 581 10.64 -17.16 2.41
CA ILE A 581 11.77 -18.00 2.82
C ILE A 581 12.95 -17.96 1.85
N GLY A 582 12.78 -17.37 0.66
CA GLY A 582 13.85 -17.23 -0.31
C GLY A 582 13.49 -16.21 -1.39
N SER A 583 14.52 -15.53 -1.90
CA SER A 583 14.43 -14.56 -2.98
C SER A 583 15.55 -14.87 -3.98
N PHE A 584 15.24 -14.89 -5.27
CA PHE A 584 16.14 -15.32 -6.34
C PHE A 584 16.04 -14.36 -7.54
N GLU A 585 17.17 -14.08 -8.20
CA GLU A 585 17.16 -13.22 -9.40
C GLU A 585 16.53 -13.91 -10.62
N GLN A 586 16.59 -15.24 -10.68
CA GLN A 586 16.04 -16.05 -11.77
C GLN A 586 15.08 -17.11 -11.21
N GLU A 587 14.27 -17.70 -12.10
CA GLU A 587 13.32 -18.74 -11.69
C GLU A 587 14.04 -19.89 -10.96
N PRO A 588 13.75 -20.12 -9.66
CA PRO A 588 14.46 -21.12 -8.90
C PRO A 588 14.05 -22.52 -9.35
N LYS A 589 15.04 -23.35 -9.67
CA LYS A 589 14.85 -24.77 -9.96
C LYS A 589 14.46 -25.56 -8.70
N PRO A 590 13.85 -26.75 -8.82
CA PRO A 590 13.42 -27.55 -7.67
C PRO A 590 14.46 -27.76 -6.55
N PRO A 591 15.77 -27.97 -6.84
CA PRO A 591 16.79 -28.06 -5.80
C PRO A 591 16.90 -26.77 -4.95
N ALA A 592 16.96 -25.60 -5.58
CA ALA A 592 17.09 -24.32 -4.88
C ALA A 592 15.86 -24.00 -4.01
N ILE A 593 14.66 -24.35 -4.50
CA ILE A 593 13.43 -24.26 -3.71
C ILE A 593 13.55 -25.19 -2.48
N THR A 594 13.97 -26.44 -2.67
CA THR A 594 14.11 -27.42 -1.59
C THR A 594 15.10 -26.95 -0.52
N ASP A 595 16.22 -26.36 -0.93
CA ASP A 595 17.23 -25.85 0.00
C ASP A 595 16.73 -24.62 0.78
N ALA A 596 15.93 -23.73 0.17
CA ALA A 596 15.26 -22.65 0.89
C ALA A 596 14.30 -23.17 1.98
N PHE A 597 13.54 -24.23 1.68
CA PHE A 597 12.69 -24.88 2.68
C PHE A 597 13.50 -25.51 3.82
N ARG A 598 14.63 -26.16 3.51
CA ARG A 598 15.53 -26.73 4.52
C ARG A 598 16.11 -25.66 5.43
N ALA A 599 16.60 -24.56 4.88
CA ALA A 599 17.14 -23.43 5.65
C ALA A 599 16.06 -22.84 6.58
N ALA A 600 14.84 -22.64 6.06
CA ALA A 600 13.72 -22.13 6.85
C ALA A 600 13.28 -23.07 7.98
N TRP A 601 13.39 -24.39 7.80
CA TRP A 601 13.12 -25.35 8.88
C TRP A 601 14.20 -25.34 9.96
N ALA A 602 15.47 -25.23 9.57
CA ALA A 602 16.58 -25.15 10.51
C ALA A 602 16.49 -23.89 11.39
N ALA A 603 16.16 -22.74 10.80
CA ALA A 603 16.01 -21.48 11.51
C ALA A 603 14.81 -21.44 12.50
N GLN A 604 13.88 -22.38 12.41
CA GLN A 604 12.73 -22.49 13.32
C GLN A 604 13.00 -23.41 14.52
N GLN A 605 14.07 -24.21 14.47
CA GLN A 605 14.47 -25.13 15.55
C GLN A 605 15.59 -24.57 16.44
N ALA A 606 16.25 -23.50 16.00
CA ALA A 606 17.18 -22.69 16.78
C ALA A 606 16.40 -21.57 17.49
#